data_AF-A0A183JN73-F1
#
_entry.id   AF-A0A183JN73-F1
#
_cell.length_a   1.000
_cell.length_b   1.000
_cell.length_c   1.000
_cell.angle_alpha   90.00
_cell.angle_beta   90.00
_cell.angle_gamma   90.00
#
_symmetry.space_group_name_H-M   'P 1'
#
loop_
_entity.id
_entity.type
_entity.pdbx_description
1 polymer ?
#
loop_
_entity_poly.entity_id
_entity_poly.type
_entity_poly.pdbx_seq_one_letter_code
_entity_poly.pdbx_strand_id
1 'polypeptide(L)'
;EKLEKPLHRIRRLNRPLTAEERAIATRLIQSAKSRRELLESGYNRYQFFEKSSDLPDWFIEDEKKHMRKPIMVKKEEIPVDVPTMGRSLSKAEQAKARKKARLAKRLKRIRQKAEGISDEIPETEKWQQIKQLYKKAGLLKKKRRPLHVIVNTKAGSRSAGTKPQKGAKVKIVDKRMKADLRGQQKAKDGKKHGKRKNKVGRPGRPKSRGFGKRR
;
A
#
# COMPACT_ATOMS: atom_id res chain seq x y z
N GLU A 1 51.19 -6.81 11.28
CA GLU A 1 50.53 -5.60 11.80
C GLU A 1 50.41 -4.39 10.86
N LYS A 2 51.49 -3.77 10.33
CA LYS A 2 51.37 -2.50 9.55
C LYS A 2 50.60 -2.63 8.21
N LEU A 3 50.64 -3.80 7.57
CA LEU A 3 49.93 -4.09 6.31
C LEU A 3 48.52 -4.67 6.49
N GLU A 4 48.15 -5.11 7.69
CA GLU A 4 46.82 -5.73 7.94
C GLU A 4 45.73 -4.68 8.13
N LYS A 5 46.06 -3.55 8.77
CA LYS A 5 45.17 -2.39 8.93
C LYS A 5 44.64 -1.83 7.60
N PRO A 6 45.45 -1.62 6.54
CA PRO A 6 44.94 -1.16 5.24
C PRO A 6 44.12 -2.23 4.51
N LEU A 7 44.49 -3.51 4.57
CA LEU A 7 43.71 -4.59 3.94
C LEU A 7 42.31 -4.73 4.55
N HIS A 8 42.21 -4.66 5.87
CA HIS A 8 40.93 -4.69 6.56
C HIS A 8 40.05 -3.47 6.24
N ARG A 9 40.65 -2.29 6.06
CA ARG A 9 39.95 -1.09 5.58
C ARG A 9 39.38 -1.28 4.17
N ILE A 10 40.18 -1.84 3.24
CA ILE A 10 39.77 -2.12 1.86
C ILE A 10 38.62 -3.14 1.83
N ARG A 11 38.71 -4.22 2.61
CA ARG A 11 37.64 -5.22 2.72
C ARG A 11 36.33 -4.64 3.23
N ARG A 12 36.39 -3.72 4.21
CA ARG A 12 35.20 -3.01 4.72
C ARG A 12 34.56 -2.11 3.65
N LEU A 13 35.36 -1.43 2.83
CA LEU A 13 34.88 -0.57 1.75
C LEU A 13 34.27 -1.36 0.58
N ASN A 14 34.79 -2.57 0.32
CA ASN A 14 34.32 -3.43 -0.78
C ASN A 14 33.10 -4.31 -0.42
N ARG A 15 32.53 -4.17 0.79
CA ARG A 15 31.32 -4.90 1.18
C ARG A 15 30.12 -4.41 0.36
N PRO A 16 29.23 -5.31 -0.13
CA PRO A 16 27.99 -4.87 -0.74
C PRO A 16 27.17 -4.03 0.24
N LEU A 17 26.70 -2.87 -0.23
CA LEU A 17 25.85 -1.98 0.54
C LEU A 17 24.50 -2.66 0.85
N THR A 18 24.01 -2.46 2.07
CA THR A 18 22.64 -2.81 2.47
C THR A 18 21.62 -1.98 1.70
N ALA A 19 20.35 -2.40 1.67
CA ALA A 19 19.30 -1.69 0.94
C ALA A 19 19.12 -0.24 1.44
N GLU A 20 19.29 0.00 2.74
CA GLU A 20 19.21 1.32 3.36
C GLU A 20 20.39 2.21 2.93
N GLU A 21 21.61 1.67 3.00
CA GLU A 21 22.83 2.36 2.54
C GLU A 21 22.75 2.68 1.03
N ARG A 22 22.20 1.77 0.21
CA ARG A 22 21.96 2.01 -1.22
C ARG A 22 21.01 3.19 -1.44
N ALA A 23 19.95 3.30 -0.64
CA ALA A 23 18.99 4.40 -0.76
C ALA A 23 19.58 5.74 -0.33
N ILE A 24 20.43 5.76 0.71
CA ILE A 24 21.19 6.96 1.08
C ILE A 24 22.16 7.33 -0.06
N ALA A 25 22.87 6.36 -0.61
CA ALA A 25 23.81 6.57 -1.71
C ALA A 25 23.12 7.13 -2.96
N THR A 26 21.93 6.62 -3.33
CA THR A 26 21.18 7.17 -4.47
C THR A 26 20.73 8.61 -4.22
N ARG A 27 20.32 8.95 -2.98
CA ARG A 27 19.98 10.33 -2.60
C ARG A 27 21.20 11.26 -2.69
N LEU A 28 22.37 10.79 -2.26
CA LEU A 28 23.66 11.50 -2.37
C LEU A 28 24.03 11.80 -3.82
N ILE A 29 23.87 10.82 -4.71
CA ILE A 29 24.12 10.98 -6.15
C ILE A 29 23.16 12.01 -6.76
N GLN A 30 21.88 11.99 -6.37
CA GLN A 30 20.85 12.84 -6.97
C GLN A 30 20.91 14.31 -6.52
N SER A 31 21.43 14.61 -5.32
CA SER A 31 21.35 15.98 -4.78
C SER A 31 22.50 16.35 -3.86
N ALA A 32 23.12 17.51 -4.10
CA ALA A 32 24.11 18.10 -3.20
C ALA A 32 23.53 18.51 -1.83
N LYS A 33 22.22 18.75 -1.71
CA LYS A 33 21.58 19.08 -0.42
C LYS A 33 21.53 17.89 0.53
N SER A 34 21.40 16.68 -0.01
CA SER A 34 21.35 15.45 0.78
C SER A 34 22.63 15.20 1.56
N ARG A 35 23.79 15.68 1.07
CA ARG A 35 25.06 15.61 1.80
C ARG A 35 25.00 16.42 3.10
N ARG A 36 24.44 17.63 3.05
CA ARG A 36 24.28 18.49 4.23
C ARG A 36 23.32 17.85 5.24
N GLU A 37 22.19 17.37 4.75
CA GLU A 37 21.20 16.66 5.57
C GLU A 37 21.81 15.42 6.24
N LEU A 38 22.66 14.66 5.52
CA LEU A 38 23.37 13.52 6.08
C LEU A 38 24.33 13.91 7.20
N LEU A 39 25.08 14.99 7.03
CA LEU A 39 25.97 15.51 8.06
C LEU A 39 25.20 16.00 9.29
N GLU A 40 24.13 16.76 9.08
CA GLU A 40 23.24 17.22 10.16
C GLU A 40 22.64 16.04 10.92
N SER A 41 22.33 14.96 10.20
CA SER A 41 21.86 13.72 10.80
C SER A 41 22.91 12.98 11.64
N GLY A 42 24.20 13.25 11.41
CA GLY A 42 25.26 12.68 12.22
C GLY A 42 25.10 13.09 13.68
N TYR A 43 24.76 14.35 13.92
CA TYR A 43 24.52 14.89 15.26
C TYR A 43 23.26 14.28 15.87
N ASN A 44 23.43 13.48 16.92
CA ASN A 44 22.32 12.81 17.59
C ASN A 44 22.63 12.52 19.07
N ARG A 45 21.58 12.17 19.84
CA ARG A 45 21.69 11.88 21.28
C ARG A 45 22.51 10.64 21.62
N TYR A 46 22.80 9.79 20.64
CA TYR A 46 23.47 8.50 20.81
C TYR A 46 24.96 8.57 20.40
N GLN A 47 25.53 9.78 20.32
CA GLN A 47 26.96 9.98 20.12
C GLN A 47 27.64 10.11 21.48
N PHE A 48 28.19 9.00 21.97
CA PHE A 48 29.05 8.98 23.16
C PHE A 48 30.52 9.04 22.76
N PHE A 49 31.34 9.72 23.57
CA PHE A 49 32.77 9.91 23.31
C PHE A 49 33.65 8.82 23.94
N GLU A 50 33.05 7.87 24.64
CA GLU A 50 33.74 6.76 25.29
C GLU A 50 34.23 5.74 24.24
N LYS A 51 35.42 5.18 24.48
CA LYS A 51 36.00 4.19 23.58
C LYS A 51 35.32 2.85 23.82
N SER A 52 34.91 2.19 22.75
CA SER A 52 34.33 0.84 22.81
C SER A 52 35.28 -0.24 23.34
N SER A 53 36.56 0.08 23.60
CA SER A 53 37.52 -0.84 24.22
C SER A 53 37.37 -0.95 25.74
N ASP A 54 36.76 0.06 26.36
CA ASP A 54 36.78 0.23 27.81
C ASP A 54 35.50 -0.33 28.46
N LEU A 55 34.52 -0.73 27.63
CA LEU A 55 33.23 -1.25 28.04
C LEU A 55 33.13 -2.76 27.77
N PRO A 56 32.43 -3.53 28.62
CA PRO A 56 32.20 -4.94 28.37
C PRO A 56 31.40 -5.21 27.09
N ASP A 57 31.73 -6.30 26.39
CA ASP A 57 31.07 -6.69 25.13
C ASP A 57 29.55 -6.82 25.26
N TRP A 58 29.05 -7.34 26.39
CA TRP A 58 27.62 -7.50 26.62
C TRP A 58 26.88 -6.15 26.65
N PHE A 59 27.54 -5.09 27.14
CA PHE A 59 26.97 -3.75 27.17
C PHE A 59 26.92 -3.14 25.76
N ILE A 60 27.99 -3.31 24.98
CA ILE A 60 28.08 -2.82 23.60
C ILE A 60 27.03 -3.49 22.70
N GLU A 61 26.82 -4.80 22.87
CA GLU A 61 25.80 -5.53 22.13
C GLU A 61 24.38 -5.07 22.45
N ASP A 62 24.11 -4.75 23.72
CA ASP A 62 22.82 -4.26 24.16
C ASP A 62 22.57 -2.81 23.70
N GLU A 63 23.57 -1.95 23.84
CA GLU A 63 23.55 -0.57 23.34
C GLU A 63 23.27 -0.54 21.84
N LYS A 64 23.94 -1.39 21.05
CA LYS A 64 23.73 -1.50 19.60
C LYS A 64 22.31 -1.92 19.22
N LYS A 65 21.56 -2.60 20.09
CA LYS A 65 20.16 -2.98 19.85
C LYS A 65 19.23 -1.81 20.17
N HIS A 66 19.43 -1.15 21.30
CA HIS A 66 18.50 -0.15 21.84
C HIS A 66 18.78 1.29 21.39
N MET A 67 20.04 1.66 21.18
CA MET A 67 20.46 3.01 20.82
C MET A 67 20.62 3.18 19.30
N ARG A 68 19.51 3.08 18.58
CA ARG A 68 19.47 3.28 17.12
C ARG A 68 18.71 4.54 16.73
N LYS A 69 19.37 5.37 15.91
CA LYS A 69 18.70 6.49 15.24
C LYS A 69 17.82 5.98 14.09
N PRO A 70 16.58 6.47 13.92
CA PRO A 70 15.80 6.20 12.72
C PRO A 70 16.52 6.76 11.48
N ILE A 71 16.62 5.94 10.45
CA ILE A 71 17.29 6.30 9.21
C ILE A 71 16.48 7.39 8.50
N MET A 72 17.17 8.35 7.87
CA MET A 72 16.55 9.48 7.16
C MET A 72 15.86 9.11 5.84
N VAL A 73 15.71 7.82 5.56
CA VAL A 73 15.15 7.30 4.33
C VAL A 73 13.78 6.72 4.65
N LYS A 74 12.77 7.10 3.87
CA LYS A 74 11.44 6.49 3.99
C LYS A 74 11.48 5.06 3.49
N LYS A 75 10.67 4.18 4.08
CA LYS A 75 10.56 2.77 3.62
C LYS A 75 10.23 2.64 2.13
N GLU A 76 9.56 3.63 1.54
CA GLU A 76 9.23 3.68 0.10
C GLU A 76 10.45 3.95 -0.79
N GLU A 77 11.46 4.64 -0.27
CA GLU A 77 12.70 4.99 -0.98
C GLU A 77 13.72 3.85 -0.96
N ILE A 78 13.54 2.89 -0.04
CA ILE A 78 14.39 1.70 0.04
C ILE A 78 14.07 0.82 -1.18
N PRO A 79 15.02 0.61 -2.10
CA PRO A 79 14.80 -0.28 -3.22
C PRO A 79 14.54 -1.68 -2.67
N VAL A 80 13.34 -2.21 -2.92
CA VAL A 80 13.05 -3.61 -2.63
C VAL A 80 13.88 -4.42 -3.60
N ASP A 81 14.98 -4.99 -3.10
CA ASP A 81 15.76 -5.96 -3.85
C ASP A 81 14.89 -7.20 -3.99
N VAL A 82 14.06 -7.24 -5.03
CA VAL A 82 13.23 -8.40 -5.33
C VAL A 82 14.20 -9.42 -5.91
N PRO A 83 14.53 -10.51 -5.18
CA PRO A 83 15.51 -11.46 -5.68
C PRO A 83 15.04 -11.98 -7.04
N THR A 84 15.81 -11.66 -8.07
CA THR A 84 15.65 -12.20 -9.42
C THR A 84 16.01 -13.68 -9.46
N MET A 85 16.81 -14.12 -8.48
CA MET A 85 17.19 -15.51 -8.22
C MET A 85 15.94 -16.35 -7.92
N GLY A 86 15.38 -16.95 -8.96
CA GLY A 86 14.20 -17.83 -8.88
C GLY A 86 13.14 -17.58 -9.94
N ARG A 87 13.17 -16.46 -10.66
CA ARG A 87 12.30 -16.18 -11.82
C ARG A 87 12.94 -16.66 -13.13
N SER A 88 13.33 -17.93 -13.21
CA SER A 88 13.81 -18.51 -14.47
C SER A 88 12.69 -18.62 -15.50
N LEU A 89 13.02 -18.58 -16.80
CA LEU A 89 12.03 -18.72 -17.88
C LEU A 89 11.21 -20.00 -17.71
N SER A 90 11.86 -21.13 -17.40
CA SER A 90 11.21 -22.41 -17.12
C SER A 90 10.21 -22.32 -15.95
N LYS A 91 10.56 -21.68 -14.82
CA LYS A 91 9.64 -21.50 -13.69
C LYS A 91 8.47 -20.58 -14.03
N ALA A 92 8.69 -19.56 -14.85
CA ALA A 92 7.62 -18.68 -15.33
C ALA A 92 6.65 -19.43 -16.26
N GLU A 93 7.16 -20.27 -17.16
CA GLU A 93 6.37 -21.14 -18.04
C GLU A 93 5.59 -22.18 -17.25
N GLN A 94 6.22 -22.85 -16.29
CA GLN A 94 5.55 -23.80 -15.41
C GLN A 94 4.42 -23.13 -14.62
N ALA A 95 4.63 -21.90 -14.15
CA ALA A 95 3.59 -21.12 -13.49
C ALA A 95 2.43 -20.77 -14.44
N LYS A 96 2.72 -20.38 -15.70
CA LYS A 96 1.69 -20.15 -16.73
C LYS A 96 0.93 -21.44 -17.04
N ALA A 97 1.61 -22.56 -17.22
CA ALA A 97 1.01 -23.88 -17.48
C ALA A 97 0.11 -24.32 -16.32
N ARG A 98 0.55 -24.17 -15.06
CA ARG A 98 -0.27 -24.44 -13.87
C ARG A 98 -1.53 -23.58 -13.82
N LYS A 99 -1.43 -22.28 -14.17
CA LYS A 99 -2.60 -21.39 -14.26
C LYS A 99 -3.58 -21.86 -15.36
N LYS A 100 -3.08 -22.23 -16.54
CA LYS A 100 -3.89 -22.79 -17.63
C LYS A 100 -4.56 -24.11 -17.21
N ALA A 101 -3.82 -25.02 -16.59
CA ALA A 101 -4.33 -26.31 -16.11
C ALA A 101 -5.42 -26.14 -15.05
N ARG A 102 -5.27 -25.20 -14.10
CA ARG A 102 -6.31 -24.87 -13.12
C ARG A 102 -7.59 -24.35 -13.79
N LEU A 103 -7.46 -23.51 -14.81
CA LEU A 103 -8.60 -23.00 -15.59
C LEU A 103 -9.27 -24.14 -16.35
N ALA A 104 -8.51 -24.97 -17.07
CA ALA A 104 -9.03 -26.11 -17.82
C ALA A 104 -9.77 -27.12 -16.91
N LYS A 105 -9.20 -27.46 -15.75
CA LYS A 105 -9.86 -28.30 -14.74
C LYS A 105 -11.18 -27.69 -14.26
N ARG A 106 -11.22 -26.36 -14.09
CA ARG A 106 -12.44 -25.65 -13.69
C ARG A 106 -13.51 -25.68 -14.77
N LEU A 107 -13.12 -25.50 -16.04
CA LEU A 107 -14.02 -25.62 -17.19
C LEU A 107 -14.56 -27.05 -17.33
N LYS A 108 -13.70 -28.07 -17.23
CA LYS A 108 -14.11 -29.48 -17.32
C LYS A 108 -15.16 -29.82 -16.26
N ARG A 109 -14.95 -29.38 -15.01
CA ARG A 109 -15.94 -29.52 -13.92
C ARG A 109 -17.26 -28.81 -14.20
N ILE A 110 -17.25 -27.68 -14.90
CA ILE A 110 -18.49 -26.98 -15.26
C ILE A 110 -19.21 -27.71 -16.39
N ARG A 111 -18.47 -28.18 -17.42
CA ARG A 111 -19.04 -28.96 -18.52
C ARG A 111 -19.75 -30.20 -18.01
N GLN A 112 -19.09 -30.99 -17.17
CA GLN A 112 -19.69 -32.17 -16.53
C GLN A 112 -20.94 -31.83 -15.71
N LYS A 113 -20.96 -30.68 -15.02
CA LYS A 113 -22.13 -30.22 -14.28
C LYS A 113 -23.25 -29.65 -15.16
N ALA A 114 -22.91 -29.18 -16.36
CA ALA A 114 -23.88 -28.68 -17.32
C ALA A 114 -24.52 -29.83 -18.09
N GLU A 115 -23.74 -30.88 -18.42
CA GLU A 115 -24.23 -32.13 -19.02
C GLU A 115 -25.21 -32.87 -18.08
N GLY A 116 -25.03 -32.78 -16.77
CA GLY A 116 -25.95 -33.36 -15.79
C GLY A 116 -27.25 -32.57 -15.53
N ILE A 117 -27.55 -31.54 -16.33
CA ILE A 117 -28.82 -30.81 -16.25
C ILE A 117 -29.85 -31.56 -17.12
N SER A 118 -31.00 -31.93 -16.53
CA SER A 118 -32.07 -32.65 -17.26
C SER A 118 -32.59 -31.84 -18.44
N ASP A 119 -32.89 -32.55 -19.54
CA ASP A 119 -33.42 -31.95 -20.75
C ASP A 119 -34.92 -31.60 -20.68
N GLU A 120 -35.61 -32.03 -19.63
CA GLU A 120 -37.05 -31.82 -19.44
C GLU A 120 -37.41 -30.39 -18.97
N ILE A 121 -36.40 -29.62 -18.53
CA ILE A 121 -36.57 -28.25 -18.03
C ILE A 121 -36.75 -27.28 -19.21
N PRO A 122 -37.56 -26.21 -19.11
CA PRO A 122 -37.63 -25.19 -20.15
C PRO A 122 -36.24 -24.57 -20.43
N GLU A 123 -35.96 -24.31 -21.70
CA GLU A 123 -34.66 -23.81 -22.18
C GLU A 123 -34.19 -22.54 -21.44
N THR A 124 -35.11 -21.64 -21.12
CA THR A 124 -34.81 -20.40 -20.39
C THR A 124 -34.22 -20.67 -19.00
N GLU A 125 -34.73 -21.68 -18.28
CA GLU A 125 -34.27 -22.05 -16.95
C GLU A 125 -32.97 -22.87 -17.02
N LYS A 126 -32.84 -23.77 -18.00
CA LYS A 126 -31.57 -24.46 -18.30
C LYS A 126 -30.43 -23.45 -18.49
N TRP A 127 -30.64 -22.43 -19.32
CA TRP A 127 -29.67 -21.35 -19.54
C TRP A 127 -29.34 -20.59 -18.25
N GLN A 128 -30.33 -20.33 -17.39
CA GLN A 128 -30.09 -19.70 -16.09
C GLN A 128 -29.26 -20.58 -15.16
N GLN A 129 -29.52 -21.89 -15.11
CA GLN A 129 -28.76 -22.85 -14.30
C GLN A 129 -27.31 -22.95 -14.79
N ILE A 130 -27.08 -23.08 -16.11
CA ILE A 130 -25.75 -23.04 -16.72
C ILE A 130 -25.03 -21.74 -16.35
N LYS A 131 -25.69 -20.59 -16.50
CA LYS A 131 -25.13 -19.27 -16.14
C LYS A 131 -24.76 -19.18 -14.66
N GLN A 132 -25.54 -19.79 -13.77
CA GLN A 132 -25.21 -19.87 -12.34
C GLN A 132 -23.99 -20.75 -12.08
N LEU A 133 -23.82 -21.88 -12.78
CA LEU A 133 -22.63 -22.74 -12.69
C LEU A 133 -21.35 -21.96 -13.07
N TYR A 134 -21.36 -21.24 -14.19
CA TYR A 134 -20.24 -20.40 -14.63
C TYR A 134 -19.94 -19.25 -13.65
N LYS A 135 -20.96 -18.70 -12.99
CA LYS A 135 -20.82 -17.64 -11.98
C LYS A 135 -20.25 -18.18 -10.65
N LYS A 136 -20.75 -19.32 -10.15
CA LYS A 136 -20.22 -20.01 -8.97
C LYS A 136 -18.76 -20.42 -9.19
N ALA A 137 -18.44 -20.85 -10.41
CA ALA A 137 -17.09 -21.12 -10.85
C ALA A 137 -16.30 -19.86 -11.24
N GLY A 138 -16.70 -18.65 -10.84
CA GLY A 138 -15.88 -17.44 -10.93
C GLY A 138 -15.27 -17.14 -12.31
N LEU A 139 -15.82 -17.74 -13.37
CA LEU A 139 -15.45 -17.52 -14.76
C LEU A 139 -16.21 -16.32 -15.30
N LEU A 140 -17.49 -16.22 -14.92
CA LEU A 140 -18.29 -15.02 -15.09
C LEU A 140 -18.00 -14.05 -13.92
N LYS A 141 -16.80 -13.46 -13.91
CA LYS A 141 -16.49 -12.34 -13.00
C LYS A 141 -17.31 -11.13 -13.41
N LYS A 142 -18.52 -10.98 -12.88
CA LYS A 142 -19.15 -9.65 -12.83
C LYS A 142 -18.24 -8.79 -11.95
N LYS A 143 -17.70 -7.69 -12.49
CA LYS A 143 -17.12 -6.61 -11.66
C LYS A 143 -18.13 -6.38 -10.53
N ARG A 144 -17.74 -6.65 -9.27
CA ARG A 144 -18.64 -6.44 -8.14
C ARG A 144 -19.04 -4.98 -8.23
N ARG A 145 -20.32 -4.69 -8.53
CA ARG A 145 -20.82 -3.32 -8.49
C ARG A 145 -20.38 -2.73 -7.14
N PRO A 146 -19.77 -1.53 -7.12
CA PRO A 146 -19.36 -0.91 -5.88
C PRO A 146 -20.57 -0.88 -4.94
N LEU A 147 -20.34 -1.09 -3.65
CA LEU A 147 -21.39 -0.96 -2.65
C LEU A 147 -22.01 0.44 -2.83
N HIS A 148 -23.33 0.52 -3.02
CA HIS A 148 -23.99 1.82 -3.05
C HIS A 148 -23.83 2.43 -1.64
N VAL A 149 -23.24 3.61 -1.57
CA VAL A 149 -23.04 4.32 -0.30
C VAL A 149 -24.31 5.11 -0.01
N ILE A 150 -25.05 4.72 1.02
CA ILE A 150 -26.21 5.47 1.50
C ILE A 150 -25.80 6.23 2.75
N VAL A 151 -26.12 7.52 2.79
CA VAL A 151 -25.84 8.37 3.96
C VAL A 151 -27.04 8.31 4.89
N ASN A 152 -26.82 8.01 6.17
CA ASN A 152 -27.87 8.17 7.17
C ASN A 152 -28.21 9.67 7.30
N THR A 153 -29.35 10.07 6.74
CA THR A 153 -29.95 11.38 7.00
C THR A 153 -30.55 11.38 8.41
N LYS A 154 -30.78 12.57 8.99
CA LYS A 154 -31.33 12.73 10.34
C LYS A 154 -32.73 12.08 10.50
N ALA A 155 -33.44 11.86 9.39
CA ALA A 155 -34.67 11.08 9.35
C ALA A 155 -34.39 9.56 9.38
N GLY A 156 -33.43 9.07 8.59
CA GLY A 156 -33.07 7.64 8.54
C GLY A 156 -32.25 7.13 9.73
N SER A 157 -31.66 8.02 10.55
CA SER A 157 -30.96 7.62 11.78
C SER A 157 -31.91 7.32 12.95
N ARG A 158 -33.16 7.80 12.89
CA ARG A 158 -34.19 7.52 13.91
C ARG A 158 -34.89 6.18 13.67
N SER A 159 -34.88 5.69 12.43
CA SER A 159 -35.33 4.35 12.09
C SER A 159 -34.21 3.35 12.37
N ALA A 160 -34.00 3.01 13.64
CA ALA A 160 -33.08 1.94 14.06
C ALA A 160 -33.43 0.55 13.47
N GLY A 161 -34.55 0.42 12.76
CA GLY A 161 -35.07 -0.83 12.20
C GLY A 161 -34.81 -1.08 10.70
N THR A 162 -34.44 -0.08 9.89
CA THR A 162 -34.31 -0.31 8.43
C THR A 162 -32.90 -0.80 8.09
N LYS A 163 -32.59 -2.02 8.54
CA LYS A 163 -31.47 -2.79 8.00
C LYS A 163 -31.67 -2.85 6.46
N PRO A 164 -30.61 -2.67 5.66
CA PRO A 164 -30.75 -2.82 4.21
C PRO A 164 -31.32 -4.22 3.93
N GLN A 165 -32.33 -4.31 3.05
CA GLN A 165 -33.01 -5.57 2.77
C GLN A 165 -31.99 -6.69 2.54
N LYS A 166 -32.24 -7.88 3.10
CA LYS A 166 -31.30 -9.00 3.13
C LYS A 166 -30.83 -9.31 1.70
N GLY A 167 -29.57 -8.96 1.39
CA GLY A 167 -28.97 -9.11 0.04
C GLY A 167 -28.64 -7.80 -0.69
N ALA A 168 -29.08 -6.64 -0.19
CA ALA A 168 -28.72 -5.34 -0.74
C ALA A 168 -27.23 -5.03 -0.50
N LYS A 169 -26.52 -4.71 -1.59
CA LYS A 169 -25.09 -4.35 -1.59
C LYS A 169 -24.90 -2.88 -1.23
N VAL A 170 -25.33 -2.49 -0.05
CA VAL A 170 -25.31 -1.12 0.43
C VAL A 170 -24.39 -1.00 1.64
N LYS A 171 -23.51 -0.01 1.64
CA LYS A 171 -22.77 0.38 2.85
C LYS A 171 -23.43 1.65 3.40
N ILE A 172 -24.05 1.53 4.56
CA ILE A 172 -24.57 2.68 5.29
C ILE A 172 -23.38 3.41 5.92
N VAL A 173 -23.30 4.72 5.69
CA VAL A 173 -22.22 5.58 6.17
C VAL A 173 -22.86 6.77 6.89
N ASP A 174 -22.42 7.07 8.11
CA ASP A 174 -22.86 8.26 8.83
C ASP A 174 -22.12 9.52 8.33
N LYS A 175 -22.50 10.71 8.84
CA LYS A 175 -21.87 11.96 8.38
C LYS A 175 -20.37 12.01 8.69
N ARG A 176 -19.94 11.46 9.83
CA ARG A 176 -18.53 11.45 10.26
C ARG A 176 -17.69 10.54 9.38
N MET A 177 -18.12 9.30 9.16
CA MET A 177 -17.43 8.35 8.28
C MET A 177 -17.42 8.85 6.82
N LYS A 178 -18.44 9.60 6.36
CA LYS A 178 -18.40 10.26 5.04
C LYS A 178 -17.30 11.34 4.99
N ALA A 179 -17.15 12.13 6.05
CA ALA A 179 -16.11 13.15 6.14
C ALA A 179 -14.72 12.50 6.16
N ASP A 180 -14.53 11.44 6.93
CA ASP A 180 -13.27 10.69 7.03
C ASP A 180 -12.89 10.04 5.69
N LEU A 181 -13.84 9.38 5.02
CA LEU A 181 -13.62 8.79 3.69
C LEU A 181 -13.28 9.85 2.63
N ARG A 182 -13.95 11.02 2.69
CA ARG A 182 -13.65 12.16 1.81
C ARG A 182 -12.25 12.72 2.09
N GLY A 183 -11.86 12.82 3.36
CA GLY A 183 -10.53 13.23 3.78
C GLY A 183 -9.45 12.27 3.28
N GLN A 184 -9.66 10.98 3.43
CA GLN A 184 -8.76 9.94 2.92
C GLN A 184 -8.64 9.97 1.40
N GLN A 185 -9.74 10.17 0.66
CA GLN A 185 -9.70 10.31 -0.80
C GLN A 185 -8.87 11.55 -1.21
N LYS A 186 -9.15 12.71 -0.61
CA LYS A 186 -8.36 13.93 -0.86
C LYS A 186 -6.88 13.77 -0.52
N ALA A 187 -6.55 13.06 0.56
CA ALA A 187 -5.16 12.78 0.91
C ALA A 187 -4.47 11.86 -0.11
N LYS A 188 -5.18 10.87 -0.65
CA LYS A 188 -4.68 9.98 -1.71
C LYS A 188 -4.52 10.70 -3.05
N ASP A 189 -5.47 11.55 -3.42
CA ASP A 189 -5.44 12.30 -4.67
C ASP A 189 -4.45 13.47 -4.61
N GLY A 190 -4.34 14.13 -3.45
CA GLY A 190 -3.37 15.19 -3.18
C GLY A 190 -1.92 14.70 -3.26
N LYS A 191 -1.66 13.44 -2.86
CA LYS A 191 -0.34 12.81 -3.05
C LYS A 191 0.04 12.61 -4.53
N LYS A 192 -0.94 12.55 -5.46
CA LYS A 192 -0.67 12.42 -6.91
C LYS A 192 -0.39 13.75 -7.61
N HIS A 193 -0.78 14.88 -7.03
CA HIS A 193 -0.62 16.21 -7.65
C HIS A 193 0.38 17.14 -6.93
N GLY A 194 1.31 16.57 -6.16
CA GLY A 194 2.38 17.31 -5.47
C GLY A 194 3.51 17.82 -6.38
N LYS A 195 3.21 18.45 -7.54
CA LYS A 195 4.12 19.33 -8.28
C LYS A 195 3.33 20.31 -9.16
N ARG A 196 2.54 21.21 -8.56
CA ARG A 196 2.15 22.45 -9.25
C ARG A 196 2.30 23.65 -8.31
N LYS A 197 3.48 24.24 -8.45
CA LYS A 197 3.86 25.66 -8.36
C LYS A 197 2.90 26.59 -7.61
N ASN A 198 3.48 27.22 -6.58
CA ASN A 198 3.16 28.56 -6.11
C ASN A 198 2.57 29.42 -7.24
N LYS A 199 1.30 29.80 -7.11
CA LYS A 199 0.75 30.96 -7.80
C LYS A 199 0.15 31.87 -6.73
N VAL A 200 0.97 32.85 -6.36
CA VAL A 200 0.66 34.24 -6.02
C VAL A 200 -0.74 34.48 -5.42
N GLY A 201 -0.73 34.92 -4.16
CA GLY A 201 -1.90 35.35 -3.42
C GLY A 201 -2.73 36.39 -4.18
N ARG A 202 -4.04 36.15 -4.20
CA ARG A 202 -5.04 37.17 -4.51
C ARG A 202 -5.59 37.64 -3.16
N PRO A 203 -5.47 38.94 -2.81
CA PRO A 203 -5.99 39.42 -1.53
C PRO A 203 -7.52 39.35 -1.55
N GLY A 204 -8.09 38.93 -0.42
CA GLY A 204 -9.52 38.73 -0.25
C GLY A 204 -10.31 40.03 -0.35
N ARG A 205 -11.44 39.96 -1.05
CA ARG A 205 -12.50 40.96 -1.03
C ARG A 205 -13.15 40.95 0.37
N PRO A 206 -13.28 42.08 1.09
CA PRO A 206 -13.88 42.08 2.42
C PRO A 206 -15.37 41.76 2.32
N LYS A 207 -15.84 40.85 3.17
CA LYS A 207 -17.26 40.57 3.36
C LYS A 207 -17.90 41.77 4.05
N SER A 208 -18.88 42.40 3.41
CA SER A 208 -19.78 43.36 4.06
C SER A 208 -20.50 42.66 5.22
N ARG A 209 -20.38 43.22 6.41
CA ARG A 209 -21.21 42.84 7.56
C ARG A 209 -22.61 43.35 7.29
N GLY A 210 -23.54 42.44 7.00
CA GLY A 210 -24.97 42.76 6.97
C GLY A 210 -25.43 43.11 8.37
N PHE A 211 -25.77 44.38 8.58
CA PHE A 211 -26.52 44.82 9.75
C PHE A 211 -27.89 44.14 9.73
N GLY A 212 -28.21 43.41 10.80
CA GLY A 212 -29.54 42.89 11.03
C GLY A 212 -30.52 44.04 11.24
N LYS A 213 -31.58 44.09 10.45
CA LYS A 213 -32.77 44.88 10.78
C LYS A 213 -33.61 44.08 11.77
N ARG A 214 -33.73 44.62 12.98
CA ARG A 214 -34.82 44.35 13.91
C ARG A 214 -36.09 45.00 13.34
N ARG A 215 -37.09 44.17 13.02
CA ARG A 215 -38.52 44.28 13.33
C ARG A 215 -39.26 43.26 12.48
#